data_AF-A0A8T9C7Z2-F1
#
_entry.id   AF-A0A8T9C7Z2-F1
#
_cell.length_a   1.000
_cell.length_b   1.000
_cell.length_c   1.000
_cell.angle_alpha   90.00
_cell.angle_beta   90.00
_cell.angle_gamma   90.00
#
_symmetry.space_group_name_H-M   'P 1'
#
loop_
_entity.id
_entity.type
_entity.pdbx_description
1 polymer ?
#
loop_
_entity_poly.entity_id
_entity_poly.type
_entity_poly.pdbx_seq_one_letter_code
_entity_poly.pdbx_strand_id
1 'polypeptide(L)'
;MPSLHTPQWLLVLASRLPPRLRLLSFPAIGIIFLLGLINAAIWIAVAIVLRSHPTLSSSALLSYTLGLRHALDADHISAIDLMTRRLVATGSRPVTVGTWFSLGHSTIVVITCIVVAATSGALERRFEGFRN
;
A
#
# COMPACT_ATOMS: atom_id res chain seq x y z
N MET A 1 43.74 -4.02 9.58
CA MET A 1 42.36 -4.08 9.09
C MET A 1 41.56 -4.94 10.06
N PRO A 2 40.55 -4.41 10.77
CA PRO A 2 39.87 -5.18 11.82
C PRO A 2 38.87 -6.15 11.18
N SER A 3 39.10 -7.44 11.39
CA SER A 3 38.20 -8.53 11.01
C SER A 3 36.94 -8.48 11.87
N LEU A 4 35.81 -8.09 11.28
CA LEU A 4 34.50 -8.17 11.92
C LEU A 4 34.20 -9.65 12.21
N HIS A 5 34.28 -10.04 13.48
CA HIS A 5 33.82 -11.34 13.96
C HIS A 5 32.33 -11.49 13.64
N THR A 6 32.01 -12.22 12.58
CA THR A 6 30.64 -12.66 12.32
C THR A 6 30.30 -13.73 13.36
N PRO A 7 29.35 -13.46 14.27
CA PRO A 7 29.09 -14.40 15.36
C PRO A 7 28.44 -15.68 14.82
N GLN A 8 28.92 -16.84 15.29
CA GLN A 8 28.59 -18.16 14.75
C GLN A 8 27.09 -18.51 14.82
N TRP A 9 26.34 -17.93 15.76
CA TRP A 9 24.89 -18.12 15.87
C TRP A 9 24.11 -17.56 14.68
N LEU A 10 24.64 -16.55 13.97
CA LEU A 10 24.05 -16.06 12.72
C LEU A 10 24.20 -17.07 11.58
N LEU A 11 25.31 -17.81 11.53
CA LEU A 11 25.56 -18.84 10.52
C LEU A 11 24.64 -20.06 10.74
N VAL A 12 24.39 -20.41 12.00
CA VAL A 12 23.49 -21.50 12.40
C VAL A 12 22.02 -21.13 12.12
N LEU A 13 21.63 -19.88 12.36
CA LEU A 13 20.29 -19.41 12.00
C LEU A 13 20.12 -19.33 10.47
N ALA A 14 21.17 -18.90 9.75
CA ALA A 14 21.17 -18.82 8.30
C ALA A 14 21.08 -20.20 7.62
N SER A 15 21.56 -21.28 8.25
CA SER A 15 21.48 -22.66 7.71
C SER A 15 20.14 -23.35 8.00
N ARG A 16 19.34 -22.83 8.95
CA ARG A 16 18.00 -23.31 9.29
C ARG A 16 16.88 -22.68 8.44
N LEU A 17 17.20 -21.63 7.68
CA LEU A 17 16.22 -20.90 6.88
C LEU A 17 16.08 -21.51 5.47
N PRO A 18 14.85 -21.71 4.96
CA PRO A 18 14.62 -22.13 3.59
C PRO A 18 15.29 -21.17 2.58
N PRO A 19 15.84 -21.65 1.45
CA PRO A 19 16.56 -20.82 0.48
C PRO A 19 15.75 -19.61 -0.04
N ARG A 20 14.41 -19.73 -0.06
CA ARG A 20 13.48 -18.67 -0.47
C ARG A 20 13.37 -17.51 0.53
N LEU A 21 13.57 -17.77 1.83
CA LEU A 21 13.49 -16.76 2.89
C LEU A 21 14.81 -15.99 3.06
N ARG A 22 15.94 -16.51 2.58
CA ARG A 22 17.21 -15.77 2.49
C ARG A 22 17.17 -14.59 1.51
N LEU A 23 16.17 -14.54 0.63
CA LEU A 23 15.95 -13.45 -0.32
C LEU A 23 15.24 -12.24 0.33
N LEU A 24 14.45 -12.48 1.38
CA LEU A 24 13.82 -11.45 2.20
C LEU A 24 14.87 -10.91 3.19
N SER A 25 15.44 -9.77 2.86
CA SER A 25 16.31 -9.04 3.78
C SER A 25 15.54 -8.74 5.07
N PHE A 26 16.15 -8.88 6.26
CA PHE A 26 15.52 -8.60 7.56
C PHE A 26 14.68 -7.29 7.62
N PRO A 27 15.08 -6.19 6.95
CA PRO A 27 14.26 -4.97 6.90
C PRO A 27 12.91 -5.14 6.17
N ALA A 28 12.84 -6.02 5.17
CA ALA A 28 11.62 -6.26 4.40
C ALA A 28 10.52 -6.88 5.25
N ILE A 29 10.89 -7.77 6.18
CA ILE A 29 9.96 -8.40 7.12
C ILE A 29 9.33 -7.34 8.03
N GLY A 30 10.15 -6.38 8.51
CA GLY A 30 9.66 -5.26 9.31
C GLY A 30 8.65 -4.38 8.55
N ILE A 31 8.95 -4.07 7.29
CA ILE A 31 8.04 -3.28 6.43
C ILE A 31 6.72 -4.02 6.20
N ILE A 32 6.77 -5.30 5.85
CA ILE A 32 5.57 -6.12 5.62
C ILE A 32 4.72 -6.21 6.88
N PHE A 33 5.36 -6.47 8.04
CA PHE A 33 4.66 -6.54 9.32
C PHE A 33 3.98 -5.21 9.68
N LEU A 34 4.69 -4.09 9.53
CA LEU A 34 4.14 -2.75 9.74
C LEU A 34 2.94 -2.48 8.82
N LEU A 35 3.05 -2.84 7.54
CA LEU A 35 1.98 -2.67 6.56
C LEU A 35 0.75 -3.52 6.93
N GLY A 36 0.96 -4.74 7.40
CA GLY A 36 -0.09 -5.62 7.92
C GLY A 36 -0.81 -5.04 9.13
N LEU A 37 -0.06 -4.46 10.09
CA LEU A 37 -0.64 -3.79 11.26
C LEU A 37 -1.46 -2.56 10.88
N ILE A 38 -0.94 -1.72 9.98
CA ILE A 38 -1.66 -0.54 9.49
C ILE A 38 -2.96 -0.97 8.79
N ASN A 39 -2.89 -1.99 7.94
CA ASN A 39 -4.07 -2.51 7.25
C ASN A 39 -5.12 -3.05 8.24
N ALA A 40 -4.71 -3.79 9.27
CA ALA A 40 -5.62 -4.27 10.31
C ALA A 40 -6.30 -3.10 11.07
N ALA A 41 -5.56 -2.06 11.40
CA ALA A 41 -6.11 -0.86 12.03
C ALA A 41 -7.14 -0.15 11.14
N ILE A 42 -6.87 -0.04 9.83
CA ILE A 42 -7.82 0.53 8.85
C ILE A 42 -9.10 -0.29 8.78
N TRP A 43 -9.01 -1.62 8.71
CA TRP A 43 -10.20 -2.48 8.69
C TRP A 43 -11.04 -2.37 9.96
N ILE A 44 -10.40 -2.23 11.13
CA ILE A 44 -11.11 -1.96 12.39
C ILE A 44 -11.84 -0.61 12.32
N ALA A 45 -11.18 0.45 11.83
CA ALA A 45 -11.81 1.76 11.66
C ALA A 45 -13.01 1.70 10.70
N VAL A 46 -12.87 1.01 9.56
CA VAL A 46 -13.97 0.77 8.61
C VAL A 46 -15.14 0.05 9.29
N ALA A 47 -14.87 -1.01 10.07
CA ALA A 47 -15.91 -1.75 10.77
C ALA A 47 -16.67 -0.88 11.80
N ILE A 48 -15.97 -0.01 12.52
CA ILE A 48 -16.57 0.94 13.46
C ILE A 48 -17.48 1.93 12.70
N VAL A 49 -17.01 2.50 11.59
CA VAL A 49 -17.79 3.47 10.79
C VAL A 49 -19.02 2.83 10.15
N LEU A 50 -18.88 1.63 9.56
CA LEU A 50 -19.98 0.90 8.93
C LEU A 50 -21.04 0.45 9.93
N ARG A 51 -20.66 0.19 11.19
CA ARG A 51 -21.62 -0.12 12.26
C ARG A 51 -22.54 1.05 12.56
N SER A 52 -22.02 2.28 12.49
CA SER A 52 -22.81 3.51 12.70
C SER A 52 -23.56 3.96 11.45
N HIS A 53 -23.08 3.63 10.25
CA HIS A 53 -23.65 4.06 8.97
C HIS A 53 -23.84 2.88 7.99
N PRO A 54 -24.83 1.99 8.22
CA PRO A 54 -25.03 0.80 7.39
C PRO A 54 -25.43 1.12 5.94
N THR A 55 -26.00 2.31 5.69
CA THR A 55 -26.36 2.79 4.34
C THR A 55 -25.14 2.98 3.42
N LEU A 56 -23.93 3.13 3.98
CA LEU A 56 -22.69 3.28 3.21
C LEU A 56 -22.07 1.95 2.77
N SER A 57 -22.60 0.81 3.23
CA SER A 57 -22.02 -0.52 3.00
C SER A 57 -21.91 -0.88 1.51
N SER A 58 -22.93 -0.57 0.70
CA SER A 58 -22.92 -0.82 -0.75
C SER A 58 -21.85 0.02 -1.45
N SER A 59 -21.79 1.32 -1.16
CA SER A 59 -20.77 2.23 -1.71
C SER A 59 -19.35 1.82 -1.29
N ALA A 60 -19.17 1.38 -0.04
CA ALA A 60 -17.89 0.89 0.46
C ALA A 60 -17.44 -0.38 -0.28
N LEU A 61 -18.35 -1.34 -0.49
CA LEU A 61 -18.06 -2.57 -1.23
C LEU A 61 -17.72 -2.28 -2.70
N LEU A 62 -18.49 -1.40 -3.35
CA LEU A 62 -18.23 -1.00 -4.73
C LEU A 62 -16.89 -0.28 -4.86
N SER A 63 -16.61 0.68 -3.97
CA SER A 63 -15.32 1.38 -3.95
C SER A 63 -14.16 0.40 -3.76
N TYR A 64 -14.28 -0.57 -2.85
CA TYR A 64 -13.26 -1.57 -2.60
C TYR A 64 -13.03 -2.49 -3.81
N THR A 65 -14.10 -2.99 -4.43
CA THR A 65 -13.99 -3.87 -5.60
C THR A 65 -13.45 -3.16 -6.84
N LEU A 66 -13.89 -1.93 -7.09
CA LEU A 66 -13.36 -1.10 -8.18
C LEU A 66 -11.89 -0.72 -7.93
N GLY A 67 -11.53 -0.40 -6.69
CA GLY A 67 -10.14 -0.15 -6.30
C GLY A 67 -9.24 -1.39 -6.46
N LEU A 68 -9.73 -2.56 -6.09
CA LEU A 68 -9.03 -3.83 -6.31
C LEU A 68 -8.82 -4.12 -7.80
N ARG A 69 -9.84 -3.90 -8.64
CA ARG A 69 -9.71 -4.03 -10.09
C ARG A 69 -8.64 -3.08 -10.62
N HIS A 70 -8.72 -1.80 -10.25
CA HIS A 70 -7.73 -0.78 -10.62
C HIS A 70 -6.31 -1.24 -10.26
N ALA A 71 -6.09 -1.73 -9.04
CA ALA A 71 -4.78 -2.20 -8.59
C ALA A 71 -4.22 -3.39 -9.40
N LEU A 72 -5.08 -4.20 -10.02
CA LEU A 72 -4.69 -5.38 -10.81
C LEU A 72 -4.56 -5.08 -12.32
N ASP A 73 -4.74 -3.83 -12.74
CA ASP A 73 -4.59 -3.44 -14.13
C ASP A 73 -3.14 -3.60 -14.63
N ALA A 74 -3.01 -3.93 -15.93
CA ALA A 74 -1.73 -4.33 -16.53
C ALA A 74 -0.69 -3.21 -16.58
N ASP A 75 -1.12 -1.95 -16.55
CA ASP A 75 -0.26 -0.77 -16.50
C ASP A 75 0.49 -0.69 -15.16
N HIS A 76 -0.16 -0.97 -14.03
CA HIS A 76 0.53 -1.01 -12.73
C HIS A 76 1.54 -2.16 -12.66
N ILE A 77 1.15 -3.35 -13.12
CA ILE A 77 2.02 -4.53 -13.12
C ILE A 77 3.24 -4.28 -14.01
N SER A 78 3.03 -3.76 -15.22
CA SER A 78 4.12 -3.47 -16.16
C SER A 78 5.04 -2.33 -15.70
N ALA A 79 4.51 -1.30 -15.01
CA ALA A 79 5.31 -0.23 -14.44
C ALA A 79 6.23 -0.72 -13.31
N ILE A 80 5.69 -1.52 -12.37
CA ILE A 80 6.49 -2.10 -11.28
C ILE A 80 7.57 -3.03 -11.83
N ASP A 81 7.23 -3.86 -12.82
CA ASP A 81 8.14 -4.80 -13.47
C ASP A 81 9.28 -4.06 -14.20
N LEU A 82 8.98 -3.00 -14.95
CA LEU A 82 10.00 -2.18 -15.62
C LEU A 82 10.98 -1.55 -14.62
N MET A 83 10.46 -0.95 -13.54
CA MET A 83 11.33 -0.31 -12.54
C MET A 83 12.15 -1.33 -11.75
N THR A 84 11.57 -2.50 -11.47
CA THR A 84 12.29 -3.62 -10.85
C THR A 84 13.43 -4.08 -11.73
N ARG A 85 13.19 -4.35 -13.02
CA ARG A 85 14.24 -4.72 -13.98
C ARG A 85 15.32 -3.66 -14.09
N ARG A 86 14.96 -2.37 -14.13
CA ARG A 86 15.91 -1.26 -14.19
C ARG A 86 16.83 -1.21 -12.97
N LEU A 87 16.28 -1.39 -11.78
CA LEU A 87 17.05 -1.38 -10.53
C LEU A 87 17.98 -2.60 -10.43
N VAL A 88 17.49 -3.77 -10.83
CA VAL A 88 18.31 -5.00 -10.90
C VAL A 88 19.45 -4.83 -11.91
N ALA A 89 19.20 -4.23 -13.08
CA ALA A 89 20.23 -3.96 -14.08
C ALA A 89 21.32 -2.98 -13.57
N THR A 90 20.98 -2.11 -12.62
CA THR A 90 21.92 -1.18 -11.95
C THR A 90 22.58 -1.82 -10.71
N GLY A 91 22.37 -3.12 -10.45
CA GLY A 91 22.91 -3.84 -9.30
C GLY A 91 22.24 -3.51 -7.96
N SER A 92 21.13 -2.76 -7.96
CA SER A 92 20.37 -2.41 -6.76
C SER A 92 19.38 -3.53 -6.38
N ARG A 93 19.08 -3.67 -5.08
CA ARG A 93 18.08 -4.62 -4.57
C ARG A 93 16.68 -3.98 -4.56
N PRO A 94 15.72 -4.43 -5.39
CA PRO A 94 14.43 -3.76 -5.55
C PRO A 94 13.42 -4.12 -4.45
N VAL A 95 13.78 -3.97 -3.18
CA VAL A 95 12.96 -4.48 -2.06
C VAL A 95 11.78 -3.58 -1.72
N THR A 96 11.87 -2.27 -1.98
CA THR A 96 10.88 -1.25 -1.58
C THR A 96 10.14 -0.59 -2.77
N VAL A 97 10.40 -1.05 -4.00
CA VAL A 97 9.87 -0.44 -5.24
C VAL A 97 8.34 -0.44 -5.24
N GLY A 98 7.73 -1.57 -4.90
CA GLY A 98 6.27 -1.69 -4.83
C GLY A 98 5.65 -0.80 -3.77
N THR A 99 6.30 -0.66 -2.60
CA THR A 99 5.84 0.23 -1.52
C THR A 99 5.82 1.69 -1.97
N TRP A 100 6.89 2.15 -2.63
CA TRP A 100 6.97 3.54 -3.08
C TRP A 100 6.02 3.84 -4.26
N PHE A 101 5.86 2.87 -5.17
CA PHE A 101 4.87 2.95 -6.25
C PHE A 101 3.45 3.09 -5.69
N SER A 102 3.06 2.21 -4.76
CA SER A 102 1.75 2.25 -4.11
C SER A 102 1.52 3.53 -3.32
N LEU A 103 2.55 4.04 -2.61
CA LEU A 103 2.46 5.30 -1.86
C LEU A 103 2.23 6.51 -2.76
N GLY A 104 2.98 6.60 -3.87
CA GLY A 104 2.82 7.68 -4.85
C GLY A 104 1.45 7.66 -5.51
N HIS A 105 1.02 6.50 -6.00
CA HIS A 105 -0.29 6.34 -6.64
C HIS A 105 -1.46 6.60 -5.67
N SER A 106 -1.36 6.13 -4.43
CA SER A 106 -2.40 6.39 -3.42
C SER A 106 -2.49 7.87 -3.07
N THR A 107 -1.39 8.61 -3.10
CA THR A 107 -1.38 10.05 -2.81
C THR A 107 -2.21 10.83 -3.82
N ILE A 108 -2.05 10.56 -5.12
CA ILE A 108 -2.84 11.25 -6.14
C ILE A 108 -4.34 10.90 -6.02
N VAL A 109 -4.67 9.64 -5.74
CA VAL A 109 -6.06 9.21 -5.53
C VAL A 109 -6.70 9.93 -4.34
N VAL A 110 -6.00 10.02 -3.19
CA VAL A 110 -6.50 10.73 -2.01
C VAL A 110 -6.74 12.20 -2.30
N ILE A 111 -5.80 12.86 -3.00
CA ILE A 111 -5.96 14.26 -3.40
C ILE A 111 -7.19 14.42 -4.30
N THR A 112 -7.35 13.57 -5.30
CA THR A 112 -8.52 13.60 -6.19
C THR A 112 -9.82 13.39 -5.42
N CYS A 113 -9.89 12.45 -4.47
CA CYS A 113 -11.05 12.23 -3.62
C CYS A 113 -11.41 13.48 -2.80
N ILE A 114 -10.42 14.15 -2.21
CA ILE A 114 -10.62 15.40 -1.44
C ILE A 114 -11.18 16.50 -2.35
N VAL A 115 -10.59 16.68 -3.55
CA VAL A 115 -11.05 17.69 -4.52
C VAL A 115 -12.49 17.41 -4.96
N VAL A 116 -12.83 16.16 -5.27
CA VAL A 116 -14.19 15.77 -5.67
C VAL A 116 -15.18 16.00 -4.54
N ALA A 117 -14.85 15.60 -3.31
CA ALA A 117 -15.71 15.81 -2.14
C ALA A 117 -15.94 17.30 -1.86
N ALA A 118 -14.88 18.12 -1.91
CA ALA A 118 -14.98 19.57 -1.73
C ALA A 118 -15.83 20.23 -2.82
N THR A 119 -15.67 19.80 -4.07
CA THR A 119 -16.45 20.30 -5.21
C THR A 119 -17.93 19.94 -5.06
N SER A 120 -18.24 18.68 -4.68
CA SER A 120 -19.60 18.23 -4.42
C SER A 120 -20.27 19.06 -3.33
N GLY A 121 -19.60 19.28 -2.19
CA GLY A 121 -20.15 20.09 -1.10
C GLY A 121 -20.24 21.60 -1.41
N ALA A 122 -19.44 22.11 -2.35
CA ALA A 122 -19.58 23.47 -2.85
C ALA A 122 -20.79 23.61 -3.79
N LEU A 123 -21.04 22.58 -4.61
CA LEU A 123 -22.15 22.54 -5.55
C LEU A 123 -23.50 22.40 -4.84
N GLU A 124 -23.58 21.55 -3.82
CA GLU A 124 -24.77 21.38 -2.96
C GLU A 124 -25.21 22.72 -2.35
N ARG A 125 -24.27 23.47 -1.76
CA ARG A 125 -24.53 24.80 -1.18
C ARG A 125 -25.09 25.81 -2.18
N ARG A 126 -24.73 25.70 -3.47
CA ARG A 126 -25.32 26.57 -4.51
C ARG A 126 -26.76 26.18 -4.84
N PHE A 127 -27.06 24.89 -4.92
CA PHE A 127 -28.42 24.43 -5.20
C PHE A 127 -29.39 24.70 -4.04
N GLU A 128 -28.92 24.64 -2.79
CA GLU A 128 -29.73 25.07 -1.64
C GLU A 128 -30.10 26.56 -1.70
N GLY A 129 -29.20 27.42 -2.21
CA GLY A 129 -29.46 28.84 -2.40
C GLY A 129 -30.50 29.18 -3.47
N PHE A 130 -30.81 28.26 -4.39
CA PHE A 130 -31.87 28.42 -5.41
C PHE A 130 -33.22 27.82 -4.96
N ARG A 131 -33.24 27.08 -3.85
CA ARG A 131 -34.45 26.41 -3.32
C ARG A 131 -35.19 27.25 -2.27
N ASN A 132 -34.71 28.47 -2.00
CA ASN A 132 -35.38 29.51 -1.20
C ASN A 132 -35.81 30.67 -2.12
#